data_AF-A0A936D7B0-F1
#
_entry.id   AF-A0A936D7B0-F1
#
_cell.length_a   1.000
_cell.length_b   1.000
_cell.length_c   1.000
_cell.angle_alpha   90.00
_cell.angle_beta   90.00
_cell.angle_gamma   90.00
#
_symmetry.space_group_name_H-M   'P 1'
#
loop_
_entity.id
_entity.type
_entity.pdbx_description
1 polymer ?
#
loop_
_entity_poly.entity_id
_entity_poly.type
_entity_poly.pdbx_seq_one_letter_code
_entity_poly.pdbx_strand_id
1 'polypeptide(L)'
;MVLAHLDDPPRPRWPGILIGLAIALPIAGLFVAWVIPTLVNSVLGGARDLDSRLRAEDGYMQSLCSAAFDEPRDGGLCGCVLGTEYPSLDCQLPFRKWTLARQVDACTDAAAREGAKSFCACVDVIAQKAAAATPEARDAEIANYENCTVLPDALYLPTVDVLMSGG
;
A
#
# COMPACT_ATOMS: atom_id res chain seq x y z
N MET A 1 23.91 8.67 77.29
CA MET A 1 24.57 9.22 76.08
C MET A 1 23.83 8.72 74.86
N VAL A 2 22.70 9.33 74.56
CA VAL A 2 21.93 9.17 73.31
C VAL A 2 21.44 10.59 73.08
N LEU A 3 21.90 11.27 72.01
CA LEU A 3 21.30 12.48 71.41
C LEU A 3 22.24 13.26 70.44
N ALA A 4 23.46 12.80 70.13
CA ALA A 4 24.39 13.58 69.29
C ALA A 4 24.52 13.13 67.82
N HIS A 5 23.46 12.58 67.21
CA HIS A 5 23.56 12.04 65.83
C HIS A 5 22.42 12.38 64.87
N LEU A 6 21.70 13.48 65.09
CA LEU A 6 20.62 13.88 64.19
C LEU A 6 20.62 15.40 63.95
N ASP A 7 21.62 15.91 63.25
CA ASP A 7 21.56 17.25 62.62
C ASP A 7 22.60 17.34 61.49
N ASP A 8 22.47 16.48 60.48
CA ASP A 8 23.07 16.73 59.18
C ASP A 8 22.06 17.54 58.36
N PRO A 9 22.31 18.82 58.02
CA PRO A 9 21.38 19.60 57.23
C PRO A 9 21.21 18.94 55.85
N PRO A 10 19.98 18.84 55.31
CA PRO A 10 19.75 18.18 54.04
C PRO A 10 20.57 18.89 52.96
N ARG A 11 21.50 18.16 52.33
CA ARG A 11 22.30 18.68 51.23
C ARG A 11 21.38 19.24 50.14
N PRO A 12 21.62 20.46 49.62
CA PRO A 12 20.76 21.06 48.63
C PRO A 12 20.72 20.16 47.38
N ARG A 13 19.52 19.76 46.95
CA ARG A 13 19.29 18.88 45.78
C ARG A 13 19.32 19.62 44.45
N TRP A 14 19.33 20.96 44.50
CA TRP A 14 19.37 21.87 43.35
C TRP A 14 20.55 21.64 42.37
N PRO A 15 21.79 21.35 42.82
CA PRO A 15 22.90 21.09 41.91
C PRO A 15 22.65 19.86 41.04
N GLY A 16 22.05 18.80 41.60
CA GLY A 16 21.71 17.58 40.86
C GLY A 16 20.63 17.81 39.81
N ILE A 17 19.64 18.65 40.11
CA ILE A 17 18.58 19.02 39.16
C ILE A 17 19.14 19.86 38.01
N LEU A 18 20.01 20.82 38.28
CA LEU A 18 20.62 21.67 37.25
C LEU A 18 21.51 20.85 36.31
N ILE A 19 22.28 19.90 36.84
CA ILE A 19 23.09 18.98 36.03
C ILE A 19 22.19 18.07 35.18
N GLY A 20 21.13 17.51 35.78
CA GLY A 20 20.15 16.70 35.07
C GLY A 20 19.50 17.46 33.91
N LEU A 21 19.11 18.72 34.14
CA LEU A 21 18.53 19.58 33.10
C LEU A 21 19.55 19.93 32.02
N ALA A 22 20.79 20.25 32.39
CA ALA A 22 21.86 20.58 31.45
C ALA A 22 22.22 19.41 30.51
N ILE A 23 21.98 18.17 30.93
CA ILE A 23 22.18 16.97 30.11
C ILE A 23 20.91 16.59 29.35
N ALA A 24 19.74 16.68 29.98
CA ALA A 24 18.48 16.29 29.36
C ALA A 24 18.07 17.23 28.23
N LEU A 25 18.31 18.53 28.36
CA LEU A 25 17.92 19.54 27.39
C LEU A 25 18.62 19.41 26.03
N PRO A 26 19.95 19.19 25.93
CA PRO A 26 20.58 18.92 24.65
C PRO A 26 20.15 17.59 24.03
N ILE A 27 19.94 16.54 24.83
CA ILE A 27 19.45 15.24 24.32
C ILE A 27 18.02 15.38 23.76
N ALA A 28 17.13 16.03 24.52
CA ALA A 28 15.77 16.32 24.06
C ALA A 28 15.78 17.21 22.82
N GLY A 29 16.66 18.23 22.77
CA GLY A 29 16.85 19.09 21.61
C GLY A 29 17.29 18.30 20.38
N LEU A 30 18.20 17.35 20.53
CA LEU A 30 18.68 16.49 19.44
C LEU A 30 17.57 15.55 18.92
N PHE A 31 16.77 14.99 19.83
CA PHE A 31 15.60 14.20 19.48
C PHE A 31 14.55 15.03 18.71
N VAL A 32 14.22 16.22 19.21
CA VAL A 32 13.24 17.11 18.56
C VAL A 32 13.76 17.61 17.21
N ALA A 33 15.04 17.95 17.11
CA ALA A 33 15.62 18.49 15.88
C ALA A 33 15.87 17.44 14.79
N TRP A 34 16.05 16.16 15.16
CA TRP A 34 16.49 15.14 14.19
C TRP A 34 15.51 13.96 14.04
N VAL A 35 14.90 13.49 15.13
CA VAL A 35 14.01 12.32 15.09
C VAL A 35 12.61 12.72 14.64
N ILE A 36 12.07 13.83 15.13
CA ILE A 36 10.72 14.28 14.74
C ILE A 36 10.67 14.62 13.23
N PRO A 37 11.60 15.39 12.65
CA PRO A 37 11.52 15.76 11.24
C PRO A 37 11.73 14.57 10.30
N THR A 38 12.61 13.64 10.63
CA THR A 38 12.85 12.44 9.81
C THR A 38 11.63 11.52 9.79
N LEU A 39 11.00 11.33 10.94
CA LEU A 39 9.76 10.55 11.06
C LEU A 39 8.61 11.21 10.30
N VAL A 40 8.42 12.52 10.47
CA VAL A 40 7.40 13.29 9.75
C VAL A 40 7.64 13.26 8.24
N ASN A 41 8.89 13.42 7.78
CA ASN A 41 9.23 13.37 6.36
C ASN A 41 9.05 11.96 5.77
N SER A 42 9.34 10.90 6.53
CA SER A 42 9.09 9.52 6.10
C SER A 42 7.59 9.24 5.97
N VAL A 43 6.78 9.70 6.93
CA VAL A 43 5.32 9.50 6.90
C VAL A 43 4.67 10.31 5.79
N LEU A 44 5.00 11.61 5.68
CA LEU A 44 4.48 12.46 4.60
C LEU A 44 5.00 12.04 3.23
N GLY A 45 6.24 11.54 3.15
CA GLY A 45 6.81 10.97 1.94
C GLY A 45 6.02 9.75 1.47
N GLY A 46 5.75 8.80 2.38
CA GLY A 46 4.91 7.64 2.08
C GLY A 46 3.46 8.02 1.73
N ALA A 47 2.89 9.02 2.40
CA ALA A 47 1.53 9.49 2.09
C ALA A 47 1.43 10.15 0.71
N ARG A 48 2.45 10.93 0.30
CA ARG A 48 2.51 11.54 -1.04
C ARG A 48 2.71 10.50 -2.13
N ASP A 49 3.55 9.51 -1.89
CA ASP A 49 3.77 8.40 -2.82
C ASP A 49 2.47 7.62 -3.04
N LEU A 50 1.77 7.28 -1.95
CA LEU A 50 0.48 6.60 -1.99
C LEU A 50 -0.58 7.44 -2.73
N ASP A 51 -0.71 8.72 -2.43
CA ASP A 51 -1.65 9.64 -3.09
C ASP A 51 -1.36 9.77 -4.59
N SER A 52 -0.08 9.83 -4.99
CA SER A 52 0.31 9.87 -6.40
C SER A 52 -0.03 8.58 -7.13
N ARG A 53 0.15 7.43 -6.47
CA ARG A 53 -0.18 6.11 -7.01
C ARG A 53 -1.68 5.94 -7.19
N LEU A 54 -2.48 6.34 -6.19
CA LEU A 54 -3.95 6.28 -6.27
C LEU A 54 -4.49 7.15 -7.42
N ARG A 55 -3.98 8.37 -7.59
CA ARG A 55 -4.38 9.23 -8.72
C ARG A 55 -3.98 8.64 -10.08
N ALA A 56 -2.82 8.00 -10.17
CA ALA A 56 -2.42 7.31 -11.40
C ALA A 56 -3.37 6.13 -11.71
N GLU A 57 -3.79 5.40 -10.67
CA GLU A 57 -4.76 4.31 -10.79
C GLU A 57 -6.16 4.82 -11.17
N ASP A 58 -6.63 5.91 -10.56
CA ASP A 58 -7.88 6.60 -10.95
C ASP A 58 -7.85 6.96 -12.44
N GLY A 59 -6.76 7.61 -12.88
CA GLY A 59 -6.59 8.01 -14.28
C GLY A 59 -6.57 6.81 -15.21
N TYR A 60 -5.95 5.71 -14.81
CA TYR A 60 -5.97 4.46 -15.58
C TYR A 60 -7.37 3.86 -15.68
N MET A 61 -8.10 3.75 -14.56
CA MET A 61 -9.47 3.22 -14.56
C MET A 61 -10.42 4.07 -15.41
N GLN A 62 -10.34 5.39 -15.27
CA GLN A 62 -11.18 6.32 -16.04
C GLN A 62 -10.85 6.27 -17.54
N SER A 63 -9.57 6.21 -17.91
CA SER A 63 -9.17 6.12 -19.33
C SER A 63 -9.55 4.78 -19.94
N LEU A 64 -9.38 3.67 -19.21
CA LEU A 64 -9.88 2.35 -19.62
C LEU A 64 -11.39 2.40 -19.92
N CYS A 65 -12.17 2.95 -19.00
CA CYS A 65 -13.64 2.97 -19.10
C CYS A 65 -14.21 4.03 -20.05
N SER A 66 -13.40 4.97 -20.52
CA SER A 66 -13.82 6.01 -21.48
C SER A 66 -13.29 5.79 -22.89
N ALA A 67 -12.11 5.17 -23.04
CA ALA A 67 -11.40 5.09 -24.32
C ALA A 67 -11.17 3.66 -24.83
N ALA A 68 -11.03 2.67 -23.94
CA ALA A 68 -10.74 1.27 -24.30
C ALA A 68 -11.82 0.29 -23.79
N PHE A 69 -13.04 0.79 -23.59
CA PHE A 69 -14.15 0.09 -22.98
C PHE A 69 -14.72 -1.01 -23.89
N ASP A 70 -14.83 -2.21 -23.33
CA ASP A 70 -15.47 -3.38 -23.95
C ASP A 70 -16.60 -3.87 -23.03
N GLU A 71 -17.86 -3.55 -23.33
CA GLU A 71 -19.03 -3.78 -22.45
C GLU A 71 -19.13 -5.23 -21.90
N PRO A 72 -19.07 -6.29 -22.73
CA PRO A 72 -19.05 -7.67 -22.25
C PRO A 72 -17.96 -7.99 -21.20
N ARG A 73 -16.82 -7.31 -21.29
CA ARG A 73 -15.62 -7.60 -20.49
C ARG A 73 -15.47 -6.67 -19.29
N ASP A 74 -15.73 -5.39 -19.50
CA ASP A 74 -15.39 -4.29 -18.61
C ASP A 74 -16.63 -3.71 -17.93
N GLY A 75 -17.86 -4.08 -18.33
CA GLY A 75 -19.10 -3.50 -17.82
C GLY A 75 -19.23 -3.55 -16.31
N GLY A 76 -18.78 -4.64 -15.67
CA GLY A 76 -18.77 -4.77 -14.21
C GLY A 76 -17.81 -3.82 -13.49
N LEU A 77 -16.67 -3.48 -14.12
CA LEU A 77 -15.72 -2.49 -13.59
C LEU A 77 -16.21 -1.07 -13.88
N CYS A 78 -16.55 -0.80 -15.14
CA CYS A 78 -16.85 0.55 -15.61
C CYS A 78 -18.19 1.08 -15.10
N GLY A 79 -19.14 0.20 -14.76
CA GLY A 79 -20.33 0.59 -14.02
C GLY A 79 -20.01 1.22 -12.65
N CYS A 80 -18.96 0.76 -11.97
CA CYS A 80 -18.49 1.38 -10.73
C CYS A 80 -17.68 2.65 -11.01
N VAL A 81 -16.68 2.55 -11.88
CA VAL A 81 -15.71 3.65 -12.14
C VAL A 81 -16.38 4.92 -12.66
N LEU A 82 -17.38 4.80 -13.53
CA LEU A 82 -18.09 5.95 -14.08
C LEU A 82 -19.14 6.54 -13.12
N GLY A 83 -19.44 5.84 -12.02
CA GLY A 83 -20.43 6.22 -11.03
C GLY A 83 -19.85 6.86 -9.76
N THR A 84 -18.53 6.91 -9.60
CA THR A 84 -17.86 7.38 -8.38
C THR A 84 -16.87 8.51 -8.65
N GLU A 85 -16.56 9.29 -7.62
CA GLU A 85 -15.59 10.39 -7.71
C GLU A 85 -14.14 9.92 -7.55
N TYR A 86 -13.92 8.86 -6.74
CA TYR A 86 -12.59 8.30 -6.44
C TYR A 86 -12.53 6.78 -6.73
N PRO A 87 -12.42 6.37 -8.01
CA PRO A 87 -12.48 4.96 -8.42
C PRO A 87 -11.46 4.04 -7.74
N SER A 88 -10.23 4.50 -7.51
CA SER A 88 -9.13 3.76 -6.86
C SER A 88 -9.39 3.49 -5.38
N LEU A 89 -10.39 4.12 -4.77
CA LEU A 89 -10.84 3.82 -3.41
C LEU A 89 -12.11 2.98 -3.44
N ASP A 90 -13.11 3.42 -4.22
CA ASP A 90 -14.46 2.85 -4.18
C ASP A 90 -14.62 1.59 -5.04
N CYS A 91 -13.82 1.44 -6.09
CA CYS A 91 -13.94 0.38 -7.10
C CYS A 91 -12.76 -0.61 -7.09
N GLN A 92 -11.95 -0.65 -6.02
CA GLN A 92 -10.78 -1.53 -5.94
C GLN A 92 -11.12 -3.01 -6.17
N LEU A 93 -12.20 -3.51 -5.57
CA LEU A 93 -12.55 -4.92 -5.70
C LEU A 93 -12.98 -5.28 -7.14
N PRO A 94 -13.90 -4.54 -7.79
CA PRO A 94 -14.15 -4.68 -9.23
C PRO A 94 -12.88 -4.60 -10.08
N PHE A 95 -11.97 -3.68 -9.75
CA PHE A 95 -10.71 -3.52 -10.47
C PHE A 95 -9.77 -4.71 -10.29
N ARG A 96 -9.66 -5.26 -9.07
CA ARG A 96 -8.89 -6.48 -8.78
C ARG A 96 -9.48 -7.69 -9.50
N LYS A 97 -10.82 -7.83 -9.55
CA LYS A 97 -11.50 -8.88 -10.30
C LYS A 97 -11.15 -8.82 -11.80
N TRP A 98 -11.26 -7.62 -12.37
CA TRP A 98 -10.92 -7.36 -13.76
C TRP A 98 -9.44 -7.64 -14.06
N THR A 99 -8.56 -7.14 -13.19
CA THR A 99 -7.11 -7.31 -13.33
C THR A 99 -6.71 -8.78 -13.22
N LEU A 100 -7.26 -9.52 -12.25
CA LEU A 100 -6.97 -10.95 -12.09
C LEU A 100 -7.35 -11.72 -13.36
N ALA A 101 -8.52 -11.47 -13.95
CA ALA A 101 -8.94 -12.12 -15.19
C ALA A 101 -7.96 -11.84 -16.34
N ARG A 102 -7.53 -10.58 -16.51
CA ARG A 102 -6.52 -10.20 -17.52
C ARG A 102 -5.20 -10.92 -17.32
N GLN A 103 -4.76 -11.07 -16.08
CA GLN A 103 -3.48 -11.69 -15.78
C GLN A 103 -3.53 -13.22 -15.89
N VAL A 104 -4.69 -13.84 -15.61
CA VAL A 104 -4.92 -15.25 -15.94
C VAL A 104 -4.75 -15.45 -17.45
N ASP A 105 -5.38 -14.61 -18.28
CA ASP A 105 -5.24 -14.68 -19.74
C ASP A 105 -3.78 -14.48 -20.17
N ALA A 106 -3.10 -13.46 -19.65
CA ALA A 106 -1.70 -13.18 -19.97
C ALA A 106 -0.77 -14.36 -19.60
N CYS A 107 -1.02 -15.01 -18.46
CA CYS A 107 -0.25 -16.15 -17.98
C CYS A 107 -0.54 -17.47 -18.72
N THR A 108 -1.47 -17.48 -19.69
CA THR A 108 -1.63 -18.60 -20.63
C THR A 108 -0.61 -18.57 -21.76
N ASP A 109 -0.04 -17.39 -22.07
CA ASP A 109 1.04 -17.28 -23.06
C ASP A 109 2.34 -17.90 -22.52
N ALA A 110 2.94 -18.78 -23.32
CA ALA A 110 4.11 -19.54 -22.90
C ALA A 110 5.35 -18.64 -22.68
N ALA A 111 5.50 -17.57 -23.45
CA ALA A 111 6.63 -16.65 -23.32
C ALA A 111 6.47 -15.77 -22.07
N ALA A 112 5.26 -15.22 -21.84
CA ALA A 112 4.94 -14.48 -20.63
C ALA A 112 5.13 -15.34 -19.37
N ARG A 113 4.65 -16.58 -19.38
CA ARG A 113 4.76 -17.51 -18.26
C ARG A 113 6.21 -17.91 -17.95
N GLU A 114 7.05 -18.05 -18.96
CA GLU A 114 8.47 -18.34 -18.77
C GLU A 114 9.22 -17.14 -18.17
N GLY A 115 8.84 -15.92 -18.56
CA GLY A 115 9.40 -14.67 -18.02
C GLY A 115 8.91 -14.30 -16.61
N ALA A 116 7.71 -14.75 -16.23
CA ALA A 116 7.03 -14.36 -14.99
C ALA A 116 6.50 -15.57 -14.20
N LYS A 117 7.39 -16.52 -13.90
CA LYS A 117 7.02 -17.81 -13.29
C LYS A 117 6.38 -17.67 -11.91
N SER A 118 6.97 -16.90 -11.00
CA SER A 118 6.42 -16.74 -9.65
C SER A 118 5.13 -15.95 -9.68
N PHE A 119 5.06 -14.92 -10.51
CA PHE A 119 3.84 -14.15 -10.70
C PHE A 119 2.70 -15.01 -11.25
N CYS A 120 2.91 -15.72 -12.36
CA CYS A 120 1.88 -16.56 -12.96
C CYS A 120 1.46 -17.72 -12.05
N ALA A 121 2.40 -18.31 -11.28
CA ALA A 121 2.04 -19.30 -10.27
C ALA A 121 1.16 -18.69 -9.16
N CYS A 122 1.44 -17.47 -8.71
CA CYS A 122 0.64 -16.75 -7.72
C CYS A 122 -0.79 -16.48 -8.24
N VAL A 123 -0.89 -15.95 -9.47
CA VAL A 123 -2.15 -15.69 -10.15
C VAL A 123 -2.98 -16.96 -10.29
N ASP A 124 -2.37 -18.07 -10.73
CA ASP A 124 -3.05 -19.36 -10.88
C ASP A 124 -3.62 -19.87 -9.56
N VAL A 125 -2.85 -19.76 -8.47
CA VAL A 125 -3.30 -20.18 -7.13
C VAL A 125 -4.51 -19.36 -6.69
N ILE A 126 -4.46 -18.03 -6.87
CA ILE A 126 -5.58 -17.15 -6.49
C ILE A 126 -6.81 -17.45 -7.36
N ALA A 127 -6.63 -17.59 -8.67
CA ALA A 127 -7.72 -17.90 -9.60
C ALA A 127 -8.37 -19.25 -9.24
N GLN A 128 -7.58 -20.28 -8.94
CA GLN A 128 -8.08 -21.58 -8.51
C GLN A 128 -8.86 -21.50 -7.19
N LYS A 129 -8.32 -20.79 -6.19
CA LYS A 129 -9.01 -20.60 -4.90
C LYS A 129 -10.31 -19.83 -5.06
N ALA A 130 -10.29 -18.73 -5.82
CA ALA A 130 -11.47 -17.92 -6.10
C ALA A 130 -12.56 -18.72 -6.86
N ALA A 131 -12.16 -19.60 -7.78
CA ALA A 131 -13.07 -20.49 -8.50
C ALA A 131 -13.69 -21.57 -7.59
N ALA A 132 -12.92 -22.09 -6.63
CA ALA A 132 -13.38 -23.10 -5.67
C ALA A 132 -14.16 -22.51 -4.47
N ALA A 133 -14.07 -21.20 -4.25
CA ALA A 133 -14.71 -20.51 -3.13
C ALA A 133 -16.22 -20.30 -3.34
N THR A 134 -16.94 -20.16 -2.22
CA THR A 134 -18.33 -19.67 -2.23
C THR A 134 -18.38 -18.22 -2.73
N PRO A 135 -19.53 -17.72 -3.21
CA PRO A 135 -19.66 -16.34 -3.66
C PRO A 135 -19.16 -15.31 -2.63
N GLU A 136 -19.40 -15.57 -1.34
CA GLU A 136 -19.02 -14.69 -0.24
C GLU A 136 -17.51 -14.73 0.05
N ALA A 137 -16.88 -15.89 -0.10
CA ALA A 137 -15.44 -16.07 0.16
C ALA A 137 -14.57 -15.70 -1.05
N ARG A 138 -15.12 -15.71 -2.27
CA ARG A 138 -14.41 -15.40 -3.51
C ARG A 138 -13.75 -14.03 -3.49
N ASP A 139 -14.45 -13.03 -2.97
CA ASP A 139 -13.96 -11.65 -2.97
C ASP A 139 -12.77 -11.47 -2.02
N ALA A 140 -12.76 -12.21 -0.91
CA ALA A 140 -11.62 -12.26 0.00
C ALA A 140 -10.40 -12.94 -0.66
N GLU A 141 -10.60 -14.00 -1.45
CA GLU A 141 -9.52 -14.63 -2.20
C GLU A 141 -8.94 -13.69 -3.25
N ILE A 142 -9.79 -12.97 -4.00
CA ILE A 142 -9.35 -12.02 -5.02
C ILE A 142 -8.63 -10.82 -4.40
N ALA A 143 -9.00 -10.40 -3.19
CA ALA A 143 -8.27 -9.34 -2.48
C ALA A 143 -6.78 -9.69 -2.27
N ASN A 144 -6.44 -10.98 -2.14
CA ASN A 144 -5.05 -11.43 -2.01
C ASN A 144 -4.20 -11.22 -3.27
N TYR A 145 -4.79 -10.83 -4.41
CA TYR A 145 -4.05 -10.56 -5.66
C TYR A 145 -2.96 -9.50 -5.49
N GLU A 146 -3.14 -8.55 -4.57
CA GLU A 146 -2.13 -7.54 -4.25
C GLU A 146 -0.78 -8.15 -3.86
N ASN A 147 -0.79 -9.33 -3.21
CA ASN A 147 0.42 -10.07 -2.87
C ASN A 147 1.17 -10.60 -4.11
N CYS A 148 0.50 -10.79 -5.24
CA CYS A 148 1.18 -11.16 -6.48
C CYS A 148 1.85 -9.94 -7.12
N THR A 149 1.29 -8.75 -6.96
CA THR A 149 1.81 -7.52 -7.61
C THR A 149 3.12 -7.01 -7.03
N VAL A 150 3.52 -7.49 -5.84
CA VAL A 150 4.80 -7.16 -5.20
C VAL A 150 5.93 -8.13 -5.57
N LEU A 151 5.64 -9.15 -6.37
CA LEU A 151 6.65 -10.10 -6.84
C LEU A 151 7.63 -9.44 -7.82
N PRO A 152 8.91 -9.85 -7.82
CA PRO A 152 9.94 -9.21 -8.64
C PRO A 152 9.75 -9.42 -10.14
N ASP A 153 9.01 -10.46 -10.53
CA ASP A 153 8.68 -10.81 -11.91
C ASP A 153 7.20 -10.49 -12.24
N ALA A 154 6.56 -9.59 -11.48
CA ALA A 154 5.18 -9.23 -11.71
C ALA A 154 4.96 -8.64 -13.11
N LEU A 155 3.93 -9.14 -13.81
CA LEU A 155 3.51 -8.57 -15.07
C LEU A 155 2.64 -7.34 -14.82
N TYR A 156 2.98 -6.24 -15.50
CA TYR A 156 2.20 -5.00 -15.44
C TYR A 156 1.06 -5.02 -16.43
N LEU A 157 -0.02 -4.32 -16.09
CA LEU A 157 -1.11 -4.09 -17.03
C LEU A 157 -0.61 -3.28 -18.23
N PRO A 158 -1.08 -3.60 -19.45
CA PRO A 158 -0.77 -2.81 -20.63
C PRO A 158 -1.30 -1.38 -20.48
N THR A 159 -0.66 -0.42 -21.13
CA THR A 159 -1.19 0.95 -21.17
C THR A 159 -2.50 0.98 -21.96
N VAL A 160 -3.33 2.00 -21.70
CA VAL A 160 -4.60 2.16 -22.40
C VAL A 160 -4.40 2.30 -23.91
N ASP A 161 -3.33 2.96 -24.35
CA ASP A 161 -3.00 3.06 -25.79
C ASP A 161 -2.82 1.68 -26.45
N VAL A 162 -2.16 0.75 -25.75
CA VAL A 162 -1.98 -0.62 -26.23
C VAL A 162 -3.32 -1.33 -26.32
N LEU A 163 -4.18 -1.16 -25.31
CA LEU A 163 -5.53 -1.74 -25.28
C LEU A 163 -6.42 -1.21 -26.42
N MET A 164 -6.29 0.06 -26.80
CA MET A 164 -7.03 0.65 -27.93
C MET A 164 -6.52 0.17 -29.29
N SER A 165 -5.22 -0.12 -29.41
CA SER A 165 -4.59 -0.51 -30.68
C SER A 165 -4.80 -1.97 -31.08
N GLY A 166 -5.29 -2.81 -30.18
CA GLY A 166 -5.49 -4.25 -30.37
C GLY A 166 -6.96 -4.67 -30.53
N GLY A 167 -7.88 -3.74 -30.76
CA GLY A 167 -9.31 -3.97 -31.00
C GLY A 167 -9.65 -4.10 -32.48
#